data_AF-A0A1F4QRT6-F1
#
_entry.id   AF-A0A1F4QRT6-F1
#
_cell.length_a   1.000
_cell.length_b   1.000
_cell.length_c   1.000
_cell.angle_alpha   90.00
_cell.angle_beta   90.00
_cell.angle_gamma   90.00
#
_symmetry.space_group_name_H-M   'P 1'
#
loop_
_entity.id
_entity.type
_entity.pdbx_description
1 polymer ?
#
loop_
_entity_poly.entity_id
_entity_poly.type
_entity_poly.pdbx_seq_one_letter_code
_entity_poly.pdbx_strand_id
1 'polypeptide(L)'
;MGFHGTFRFVNNKVIILLRDKVCETPEELITSELFLEVVTRFVNDLKRKQAPLLQVFGKPIHEIEYTDIHELIRVFQVLGKMPLEAVPKLIEAGGRFIANPSLLQAFVEDLYNYWRQFERFIICDSTGDRLDKRPYRTFNSTIESLTHLVRQTYRDIAENITGQHSNIYRQVRAGAEVAVIALPKDLALPDRQYQQLRSIPIIRQLLLYPPLLLNPPMNKRTGKFERISRNPLELIEVTPHEWLCYPAKVGPLLILVYIHEKFFELGLSLCNLFELADDNFLNRPIDAIYLFGVPGNALDTLAPMPTVFYDDLEHHMITAACPNKDQFGYFGYLKKMVLTLHNIKIMQQEKMPYHGAMVRLVTKNNRSWTVLIIGDTGAGKSETLEAFRIFGDAQIEEMIIIADDMGSLDIDPKGNVIGYGTEVGAFVRLDDLQPGYAFGQLDRSIIMNPNQVNARIVLPVTTYEHVMKGYAVDMVLYANNYEDVDEEHPIIERLTTPETALHIFREGTAMS
;
A
#
# COMPACT_ATOMS: atom_id res chain seq x y z
N MET A 1 27.73 16.77 -14.93
CA MET A 1 27.01 15.54 -15.30
C MET A 1 25.94 15.37 -14.26
N GLY A 2 24.71 15.71 -14.62
CA GLY A 2 23.61 15.88 -13.67
C GLY A 2 23.05 14.55 -13.19
N PHE A 3 22.57 14.56 -11.96
CA PHE A 3 21.64 13.54 -11.49
C PHE A 3 20.41 13.52 -12.40
N HIS A 4 20.18 12.43 -13.12
CA HIS A 4 18.99 12.27 -13.97
C HIS A 4 17.89 11.53 -13.19
N GLY A 5 17.38 12.20 -12.16
CA GLY A 5 16.20 11.79 -11.39
C GLY A 5 15.72 12.95 -10.54
N THR A 6 14.43 13.29 -10.61
CA THR A 6 13.82 14.33 -9.78
C THR A 6 13.24 13.70 -8.52
N PHE A 7 13.36 14.36 -7.37
CA PHE A 7 12.76 13.87 -6.13
C PHE A 7 11.80 14.91 -5.53
N ARG A 8 10.88 14.45 -4.69
CA ARG A 8 9.98 15.30 -3.91
C ARG A 8 9.85 14.78 -2.48
N PHE A 9 9.77 15.71 -1.53
CA PHE A 9 9.42 15.42 -0.15
C PHE A 9 7.95 15.76 0.07
N VAL A 10 7.14 14.78 0.45
CA VAL A 10 5.70 14.95 0.70
C VAL A 10 5.40 14.40 2.09
N ASN A 11 5.18 15.28 3.07
CA ASN A 11 5.10 14.89 4.49
C ASN A 11 6.34 14.08 4.92
N ASN A 12 6.16 12.87 5.44
CA ASN A 12 7.25 11.96 5.81
C ASN A 12 7.70 11.04 4.65
N LYS A 13 7.38 11.39 3.39
CA LYS A 13 7.71 10.58 2.22
C LYS A 13 8.81 11.21 1.40
N VAL A 14 9.65 10.36 0.80
CA VAL A 14 10.57 10.73 -0.27
C VAL A 14 10.14 9.97 -1.52
N ILE A 15 9.72 10.71 -2.54
CA ILE A 15 9.34 10.18 -3.84
C ILE A 15 10.50 10.46 -4.80
N ILE A 16 11.09 9.40 -5.35
CA ILE A 16 12.20 9.48 -6.28
C ILE A 16 11.69 9.06 -7.66
N LEU A 17 11.72 9.97 -8.62
CA LEU A 17 11.36 9.71 -10.01
C LEU A 17 12.62 9.32 -10.78
N LEU A 18 12.66 8.10 -11.29
CA LEU A 18 13.75 7.58 -12.10
C LEU A 18 13.30 7.49 -13.56
N ARG A 19 14.14 7.99 -14.47
CA ARG A 19 13.93 7.85 -15.92
C ARG A 19 14.95 6.89 -16.54
N ASP A 20 16.24 7.19 -16.38
CA ASP A 20 17.27 6.51 -17.18
C ASP A 20 18.33 5.76 -16.34
N LYS A 21 18.75 6.33 -15.20
CA LYS A 21 19.85 5.79 -14.39
C LYS A 21 19.65 6.03 -12.89
N VAL A 22 20.17 5.10 -12.09
CA VAL A 22 20.38 5.27 -10.64
C VAL A 22 21.85 5.55 -10.37
N CYS A 23 22.17 6.01 -9.16
CA CYS A 23 23.54 6.02 -8.68
C CYS A 23 24.13 4.61 -8.73
N GLU A 24 25.36 4.48 -9.23
CA GLU A 24 26.10 3.23 -9.29
C GLU A 24 27.25 3.20 -8.27
N THR A 25 27.71 4.37 -7.79
CA THR A 25 28.85 4.48 -6.87
C THR A 25 28.57 5.33 -5.63
N PRO A 26 29.29 5.12 -4.50
CA PRO A 26 29.12 5.94 -3.30
C PRO A 26 29.38 7.42 -3.54
N GLU A 27 30.32 7.73 -4.43
CA GLU A 27 30.65 9.10 -4.81
C GLU A 27 29.47 9.79 -5.52
N GLU A 28 28.84 9.12 -6.48
CA GLU A 28 27.62 9.61 -7.11
C GLU A 28 26.52 9.84 -6.07
N LEU A 29 26.29 8.88 -5.16
CA LEU A 29 25.28 9.02 -4.12
C LEU A 29 25.52 10.25 -3.23
N ILE A 30 26.74 10.43 -2.72
CA ILE A 30 27.09 11.55 -1.82
C ILE A 30 27.03 12.90 -2.54
N THR A 31 27.37 12.94 -3.83
CA THR A 31 27.31 14.16 -4.65
C THR A 31 25.89 14.48 -5.15
N SER A 32 24.92 13.62 -4.87
CA SER A 32 23.54 13.81 -5.34
C SER A 32 22.84 14.99 -4.70
N GLU A 33 21.95 15.62 -5.48
CA GLU A 33 21.06 16.68 -4.97
C GLU A 33 20.17 16.16 -3.84
N LEU A 34 19.71 14.91 -3.94
CA LEU A 34 18.89 14.28 -2.90
C LEU A 34 19.69 14.12 -1.59
N PHE A 35 20.94 13.66 -1.65
CA PHE A 35 21.77 13.50 -0.46
C PHE A 35 22.04 14.85 0.21
N LEU A 36 22.39 15.87 -0.57
CA LEU A 36 22.55 17.25 -0.08
C LEU A 36 21.28 17.77 0.60
N GLU A 37 20.11 17.57 0.00
CA GLU A 37 18.83 17.97 0.59
C GLU A 37 18.54 17.21 1.88
N VAL A 38 18.80 15.89 1.93
CA VAL A 38 18.62 15.07 3.15
C VAL A 38 19.51 15.57 4.29
N VAL A 39 20.80 15.80 4.02
CA VAL A 39 21.73 16.34 5.04
C VAL A 39 21.29 17.73 5.48
N THR A 40 20.83 18.57 4.55
CA THR A 40 20.34 19.92 4.87
C THR A 40 19.12 19.88 5.78
N ARG A 41 18.13 19.04 5.47
CA ARG A 41 16.95 18.83 6.32
C ARG A 41 17.30 18.28 7.69
N PHE A 42 18.21 17.32 7.73
CA PHE A 42 18.71 16.74 8.98
C PHE A 42 19.36 17.80 9.87
N VAL A 43 20.30 18.58 9.34
CA VAL A 43 20.97 19.67 10.08
C VAL A 43 19.95 20.70 10.56
N ASN A 44 18.95 21.05 9.75
CA ASN A 44 17.89 21.98 10.17
C ASN A 44 16.98 21.41 11.27
N ASP A 45 16.69 20.10 11.24
CA ASP A 45 15.98 19.42 12.33
C ASP A 45 16.79 19.43 13.62
N LEU A 46 18.09 19.13 13.54
CA LEU A 46 19.00 19.22 14.69
C LEU A 46 19.09 20.65 15.24
N LYS A 47 19.11 21.68 14.39
CA LYS A 47 19.13 23.10 14.80
C LYS A 47 17.88 23.45 15.60
N ARG A 48 16.70 23.06 15.10
CA ARG A 48 15.43 23.26 15.79
C ARG A 48 15.41 22.58 17.16
N LYS A 49 16.01 21.39 17.28
CA LYS A 49 16.11 20.62 18.52
C LYS A 49 17.27 21.06 19.44
N GLN A 50 18.11 21.98 18.98
CA GLN A 50 19.40 22.33 19.61
C GLN A 50 20.23 21.10 19.97
N ALA A 51 20.28 20.12 19.06
CA ALA A 51 20.89 18.83 19.34
C ALA A 51 22.42 18.95 19.51
N PRO A 52 23.02 18.27 20.51
CA PRO A 52 24.47 18.27 20.73
C PRO A 52 25.29 17.82 19.53
N LEU A 53 24.70 17.02 18.63
CA LEU A 53 25.34 16.57 17.38
C LEU A 53 25.85 17.71 16.50
N LEU A 54 25.27 18.91 16.60
CA LEU A 54 25.74 20.09 15.85
C LEU A 54 27.12 20.58 16.28
N GLN A 55 27.64 20.14 17.42
CA GLN A 55 29.01 20.44 17.83
C GLN A 55 30.04 19.91 16.82
N VAL A 56 29.67 18.98 15.93
CA VAL A 56 30.54 18.48 14.84
C VAL A 56 30.99 19.59 13.90
N PHE A 57 30.21 20.68 13.79
CA PHE A 57 30.56 21.83 12.95
C PHE A 57 31.64 22.73 13.59
N GLY A 58 31.93 22.56 14.89
CA GLY A 58 32.88 23.41 15.62
C GLY A 58 32.48 24.88 15.68
N LYS A 59 31.18 25.18 15.49
CA LYS A 59 30.60 26.53 15.44
C LYS A 59 29.36 26.64 16.35
N PRO A 60 29.03 27.84 16.84
CA PRO A 60 27.73 28.12 17.42
C PRO A 60 26.60 27.76 16.45
N ILE A 61 25.49 27.21 16.97
CA ILE A 61 24.36 26.70 16.16
C ILE A 61 23.81 27.72 15.15
N HIS A 62 23.78 29.00 15.54
CA HIS A 62 23.26 30.10 14.71
C HIS A 62 24.22 30.53 13.59
N GLU A 63 25.50 30.16 13.66
CA GLU A 63 26.52 30.47 12.65
C GLU A 63 26.74 29.31 11.66
N ILE A 64 26.05 28.19 11.84
CA ILE A 64 26.13 27.06 10.89
C ILE A 64 25.37 27.45 9.62
N GLU A 65 26.08 27.60 8.51
CA GLU A 65 25.53 28.01 7.23
C GLU A 65 25.41 26.84 6.24
N TYR A 66 24.75 27.10 5.11
CA TYR A 66 24.64 26.13 4.03
C TYR A 66 26.01 25.72 3.45
N THR A 67 26.98 26.63 3.44
CA THR A 67 28.36 26.39 3.04
C THR A 67 29.05 25.35 3.93
N ASP A 68 28.76 25.35 5.24
CA ASP A 68 29.29 24.36 6.18
C ASP A 68 28.76 22.96 5.91
N ILE A 69 27.51 22.85 5.45
CA ILE A 69 26.89 21.57 5.06
C ILE A 69 27.59 21.01 3.82
N HIS A 70 27.88 21.85 2.82
CA HIS A 70 28.67 21.46 1.64
C HIS A 70 30.08 21.00 2.01
N GLU A 71 30.73 21.65 2.97
CA GLU A 71 32.02 21.21 3.49
C GLU A 71 31.95 19.85 4.19
N LEU A 72 30.92 19.62 5.01
CA LEU A 72 30.69 18.31 5.64
C LEU A 72 30.47 17.21 4.59
N ILE A 73 29.71 17.50 3.52
CA ILE A 73 29.50 16.55 2.42
C ILE A 73 30.83 16.23 1.71
N ARG A 74 31.71 17.22 1.51
CA ARG A 74 33.07 16.95 0.99
C ARG A 74 33.87 16.05 1.93
N VAL A 75 33.73 16.22 3.25
CA VAL A 75 34.33 15.29 4.22
C VAL A 75 33.78 13.88 4.04
N PHE A 76 32.46 13.71 3.85
CA PHE A 76 31.86 12.40 3.55
C PHE A 76 32.36 11.80 2.24
N GLN A 77 32.64 12.59 1.21
CA GLN A 77 33.24 12.08 -0.05
C GLN A 77 34.62 11.46 0.18
N VAL A 78 35.45 12.10 1.02
CA VAL A 78 36.76 11.55 1.41
C VAL A 78 36.56 10.28 2.24
N LEU A 79 35.71 10.34 3.26
CA LEU A 79 35.43 9.21 4.16
C LEU A 79 34.71 8.05 3.48
N GLY A 80 34.08 8.25 2.33
CA GLY A 80 33.53 7.16 1.52
C GLY A 80 34.62 6.27 0.89
N LYS A 81 35.89 6.68 0.91
CA LYS A 81 36.99 5.96 0.25
C LYS A 81 38.28 5.88 1.06
N MET A 82 38.49 6.78 2.01
CA MET A 82 39.76 6.96 2.71
C MET A 82 39.55 7.10 4.22
N PRO A 83 40.52 6.65 5.03
CA PRO A 83 40.50 6.83 6.48
C PRO A 83 40.45 8.31 6.93
N LEU A 84 40.01 8.52 8.17
CA LEU A 84 39.84 9.82 8.81
C LEU A 84 41.06 10.75 8.68
N GLU A 85 42.27 10.22 8.71
CA GLU A 85 43.53 10.98 8.64
C GLU A 85 43.78 11.62 7.26
N ALA A 86 43.04 11.21 6.23
CA ALA A 86 43.11 11.80 4.89
C ALA A 86 42.34 13.13 4.81
N VAL A 87 41.30 13.30 5.63
CA VAL A 87 40.41 14.48 5.61
C VAL A 87 41.18 15.81 5.74
N PRO A 88 42.04 16.05 6.74
CA PRO A 88 42.72 17.34 6.88
C PRO A 88 43.80 17.58 5.82
N LYS A 89 44.23 16.53 5.10
CA LYS A 89 45.20 16.62 4.01
C LYS A 89 44.55 17.03 2.69
N LEU A 90 43.26 16.72 2.52
CA LEU A 90 42.51 16.95 1.28
C LEU A 90 41.51 18.10 1.38
N ILE A 91 41.09 18.44 2.61
CA ILE A 91 40.11 19.49 2.88
C ILE A 91 40.67 20.38 4.00
N GLU A 92 41.11 21.59 3.62
CA GLU A 92 41.74 22.55 4.54
C GLU A 92 40.84 22.89 5.75
N ALA A 93 39.54 23.09 5.52
CA ALA A 93 38.55 23.31 6.57
C ALA A 93 38.01 22.01 7.23
N GLY A 94 38.44 20.84 6.76
CA GLY A 94 37.92 19.54 7.17
C GLY A 94 38.31 19.13 8.60
N GLY A 95 39.41 19.70 9.11
CA GLY A 95 39.94 19.41 10.45
C GLY A 95 38.92 19.61 11.59
N ARG A 96 38.02 20.59 11.46
CA ARG A 96 37.00 20.87 12.48
C ARG A 96 36.00 19.72 12.66
N PHE A 97 35.63 19.04 11.58
CA PHE A 97 34.65 17.96 11.60
C PHE A 97 35.19 16.68 12.23
N ILE A 98 36.50 16.48 12.15
CA ILE A 98 37.18 15.27 12.64
C ILE A 98 37.79 15.46 14.04
N ALA A 99 37.67 16.66 14.64
CA ALA A 99 38.22 16.97 15.95
C ALA A 99 37.68 16.04 17.06
N ASN A 100 36.46 15.54 16.89
CA ASN A 100 35.87 14.52 17.73
C ASN A 100 35.30 13.37 16.86
N PRO A 101 36.09 12.31 16.61
CA PRO A 101 35.67 11.19 15.76
C PRO A 101 34.41 10.49 16.26
N SER A 102 34.23 10.35 17.58
CA SER A 102 33.04 9.74 18.17
C SER A 102 31.78 10.56 17.91
N LEU A 103 31.88 11.88 17.94
CA LEU A 103 30.78 12.78 17.61
C LEU A 103 30.42 12.72 16.13
N LEU A 104 31.43 12.69 15.24
CA LEU A 104 31.22 12.53 13.81
C LEU A 104 30.56 11.18 13.48
N GLN A 105 30.99 10.10 14.14
CA GLN A 105 30.38 8.78 14.01
C GLN A 105 28.90 8.80 14.42
N ALA A 106 28.59 9.39 15.59
CA ALA A 106 27.22 9.52 16.05
C ALA A 106 26.36 10.36 15.09
N PHE A 107 26.92 11.42 14.51
CA PHE A 107 26.25 12.23 13.50
C PHE A 107 25.91 11.40 12.24
N VAL A 108 26.85 10.60 11.75
CA VAL A 108 26.65 9.74 10.57
C VAL A 108 25.60 8.66 10.83
N GLU A 109 25.61 8.04 12.01
CA GLU A 109 24.60 7.05 12.41
C GLU A 109 23.20 7.68 12.51
N ASP A 110 23.07 8.85 13.13
CA ASP A 110 21.78 9.53 13.24
C ASP A 110 21.29 10.08 11.89
N LEU A 111 22.19 10.53 11.00
CA LEU A 111 21.83 10.90 9.62
C LEU A 111 21.28 9.69 8.86
N TYR A 112 21.91 8.52 9.00
CA TYR A 112 21.45 7.29 8.37
C TYR A 112 20.08 6.85 8.93
N ASN A 113 19.89 6.98 10.24
CA ASN A 113 18.59 6.72 10.87
C ASN A 113 17.52 7.73 10.43
N TYR A 114 17.87 9.01 10.28
CA TYR A 114 16.99 10.05 9.77
C TYR A 114 16.51 9.74 8.34
N TRP A 115 17.42 9.33 7.45
CA TRP A 115 17.06 8.86 6.11
C TRP A 115 16.09 7.66 6.16
N ARG A 116 16.33 6.73 7.09
CA ARG A 116 15.51 5.53 7.27
C ARG A 116 14.12 5.78 7.88
N GLN A 117 13.88 6.94 8.46
CA GLN A 117 12.56 7.31 9.01
C GLN A 117 11.53 7.70 7.93
N PHE A 118 11.99 8.12 6.75
CA PHE A 118 11.10 8.45 5.65
C PHE A 118 10.44 7.19 5.06
N GLU A 119 9.25 7.36 4.51
CA GLU A 119 8.67 6.36 3.59
C GLU A 119 9.27 6.60 2.19
N ARG A 120 9.99 5.62 1.64
CA ARG A 120 10.80 5.82 0.42
C ARG A 120 10.15 5.15 -0.79
N PHE A 121 9.60 5.97 -1.68
CA PHE A 121 8.94 5.54 -2.91
C PHE A 121 9.82 5.81 -4.13
N ILE A 122 9.93 4.82 -5.01
CA ILE A 122 10.61 4.99 -6.30
C ILE A 122 9.59 4.79 -7.42
N ILE A 123 9.49 5.76 -8.33
CA ILE A 123 8.63 5.69 -9.51
C ILE A 123 9.53 5.70 -10.73
N CYS A 124 9.56 4.59 -11.45
CA CYS A 124 10.28 4.46 -12.70
C CYS A 124 9.35 4.73 -13.88
N ASP A 125 9.71 5.74 -14.67
CA ASP A 125 9.10 6.02 -15.96
C ASP A 125 10.03 5.45 -17.05
N SER A 126 9.69 4.30 -17.61
CA SER A 126 10.52 3.62 -18.62
C SER A 126 10.09 3.92 -20.06
N THR A 127 9.50 5.09 -20.32
CA THR A 127 9.11 5.45 -21.70
C THR A 127 10.34 5.58 -22.60
N GLY A 128 10.47 4.68 -23.58
CA GLY A 128 11.30 4.88 -24.76
C GLY A 128 12.70 4.27 -24.77
N ASP A 129 13.11 3.45 -23.80
CA ASP A 129 14.45 2.83 -23.86
C ASP A 129 14.55 1.39 -23.33
N ARG A 130 15.61 0.69 -23.77
CA ARG A 130 16.07 -0.74 -23.70
C ARG A 130 15.53 -1.74 -22.65
N LEU A 131 14.67 -1.37 -21.72
CA LEU A 131 13.98 -2.25 -20.78
C LEU A 131 12.98 -3.19 -21.47
N ASP A 132 12.58 -2.89 -22.71
CA ASP A 132 11.54 -3.58 -23.49
C ASP A 132 11.68 -5.10 -23.68
N LYS A 133 12.86 -5.69 -23.45
CA LYS A 133 13.01 -7.14 -23.62
C LYS A 133 12.78 -7.95 -22.34
N ARG A 134 13.02 -7.37 -21.14
CA ARG A 134 12.73 -7.93 -19.80
C ARG A 134 12.77 -6.84 -18.70
N PRO A 135 11.78 -5.92 -18.64
CA PRO A 135 11.84 -4.75 -17.75
C PRO A 135 12.03 -5.12 -16.28
N TYR A 136 11.41 -6.23 -15.86
CA TYR A 136 11.33 -6.71 -14.50
C TYR A 136 12.68 -7.06 -13.85
N ARG A 137 13.61 -7.71 -14.59
CA ARG A 137 14.90 -8.13 -14.00
C ARG A 137 15.80 -6.94 -13.75
N THR A 138 15.89 -6.06 -14.75
CA THR A 138 16.67 -4.84 -14.64
C THR A 138 16.08 -3.96 -13.54
N PHE A 139 14.75 -3.75 -13.52
CA PHE A 139 14.07 -3.00 -12.47
C PHE A 139 14.38 -3.52 -11.06
N ASN A 140 14.15 -4.80 -10.77
CA ASN A 140 14.44 -5.35 -9.44
C ASN A 140 15.92 -5.19 -9.07
N SER A 141 16.83 -5.54 -9.99
CA SER A 141 18.28 -5.41 -9.75
C SER A 141 18.68 -3.96 -9.49
N THR A 142 18.11 -2.99 -10.20
CA THR A 142 18.38 -1.56 -10.04
C THR A 142 17.98 -1.07 -8.65
N ILE A 143 16.79 -1.45 -8.17
CA ILE A 143 16.31 -1.07 -6.84
C ILE A 143 17.13 -1.75 -5.72
N GLU A 144 17.50 -3.02 -5.91
CA GLU A 144 18.35 -3.76 -4.98
C GLU A 144 19.77 -3.18 -4.92
N SER A 145 20.36 -2.84 -6.07
CA SER A 145 21.66 -2.18 -6.16
C SER A 145 21.67 -0.84 -5.46
N LEU A 146 20.63 -0.01 -5.66
CA LEU A 146 20.50 1.26 -4.94
C LEU A 146 20.39 1.04 -3.41
N THR A 147 19.61 0.05 -3.00
CA THR A 147 19.46 -0.32 -1.60
C THR A 147 20.79 -0.78 -0.98
N HIS A 148 21.58 -1.56 -1.73
CA HIS A 148 22.92 -1.95 -1.33
C HIS A 148 23.84 -0.73 -1.26
N LEU A 149 23.80 0.15 -2.25
CA LEU A 149 24.65 1.31 -2.36
C LEU A 149 24.48 2.28 -1.19
N VAL A 150 23.24 2.57 -0.78
CA VAL A 150 22.97 3.41 0.41
C VAL A 150 23.59 2.81 1.66
N ARG A 151 23.40 1.49 1.89
CA ARG A 151 23.98 0.80 3.06
C ARG A 151 25.50 0.79 3.02
N GLN A 152 26.07 0.50 1.85
CA GLN A 152 27.50 0.43 1.66
C GLN A 152 28.13 1.80 1.93
N THR A 153 27.57 2.87 1.35
CA THR A 153 28.07 4.24 1.56
C THR A 153 28.09 4.62 3.03
N TYR A 154 27.02 4.32 3.78
CA TYR A 154 26.99 4.54 5.23
C TYR A 154 28.08 3.74 5.96
N ARG A 155 28.23 2.45 5.65
CA ARG A 155 29.24 1.58 6.29
C ARG A 155 30.65 2.05 5.99
N ASP A 156 30.95 2.37 4.73
CA ASP A 156 32.28 2.83 4.31
C ASP A 156 32.68 4.12 5.06
N ILE A 157 31.75 5.09 5.19
CA ILE A 157 31.98 6.31 5.98
C ILE A 157 32.21 5.96 7.46
N ALA A 158 31.35 5.14 8.06
CA ALA A 158 31.44 4.78 9.48
C ALA A 158 32.73 4.01 9.83
N GLU A 159 33.13 3.06 8.97
CA GLU A 159 34.36 2.28 9.13
C GLU A 159 35.59 3.17 8.95
N ASN A 160 35.59 4.10 8.01
CA ASN A 160 36.70 5.04 7.82
C ASN A 160 36.81 6.10 8.93
N ILE A 161 35.73 6.39 9.68
CA ILE A 161 35.79 7.23 10.88
C ILE A 161 36.38 6.45 12.06
N THR A 162 35.98 5.19 12.24
CA THR A 162 36.32 4.40 13.44
C THR A 162 37.61 3.59 13.30
N GLY A 163 38.04 3.30 12.07
CA GLY A 163 39.15 2.40 11.76
C GLY A 163 38.86 0.93 12.11
N GLN A 164 37.59 0.57 12.35
CA GLN A 164 37.18 -0.76 12.78
C GLN A 164 36.02 -1.29 11.93
N HIS A 165 36.04 -2.58 11.64
CA HIS A 165 34.91 -3.27 11.01
C HIS A 165 33.94 -3.77 12.09
N SER A 166 32.63 -3.65 11.84
CA SER A 166 31.63 -4.22 12.74
C SER A 166 31.68 -5.75 12.71
N ASN A 167 31.57 -6.39 13.87
CA ASN A 167 31.37 -7.85 13.95
C ASN A 167 29.89 -8.23 13.77
N ILE A 168 28.97 -7.26 13.80
CA ILE A 168 27.52 -7.46 13.67
C ILE A 168 26.99 -6.55 12.56
N TYR A 169 26.67 -7.12 11.42
CA TYR A 169 26.02 -6.40 10.33
C TYR A 169 24.52 -6.63 10.33
N ARG A 170 23.74 -5.54 10.35
CA ARG A 170 22.28 -5.59 10.16
C ARG A 170 21.95 -5.21 8.73
N GLN A 171 21.20 -6.06 8.02
CA GLN A 171 20.74 -5.81 6.65
C GLN A 171 19.40 -5.07 6.66
N VAL A 172 19.41 -3.86 7.21
CA VAL A 172 18.22 -3.01 7.28
C VAL A 172 17.82 -2.51 5.88
N ARG A 173 16.54 -2.23 5.69
CA ARG A 173 16.04 -1.59 4.46
C ARG A 173 16.43 -0.12 4.48
N ALA A 174 17.24 0.27 3.50
CA ALA A 174 17.78 1.62 3.38
C ALA A 174 17.55 2.24 1.99
N GLY A 175 17.14 1.46 1.00
CA GLY A 175 16.69 1.99 -0.29
C GLY A 175 15.17 2.17 -0.30
N ALA A 176 14.53 1.83 -1.41
CA ALA A 176 13.08 1.90 -1.55
C ALA A 176 12.37 0.94 -0.59
N GLU A 177 11.21 1.36 -0.09
CA GLU A 177 10.24 0.48 0.57
C GLU A 177 9.23 -0.06 -0.44
N VAL A 178 8.83 0.81 -1.37
CA VAL A 178 8.00 0.48 -2.53
C VAL A 178 8.61 1.12 -3.77
N ALA A 179 8.74 0.34 -4.83
CA ALA A 179 9.12 0.82 -6.15
C ALA A 179 8.05 0.42 -7.16
N VAL A 180 7.73 1.33 -8.08
CA VAL A 180 6.72 1.10 -9.12
C VAL A 180 7.31 1.41 -10.49
N ILE A 181 6.90 0.62 -11.49
CA ILE A 181 7.02 1.03 -12.89
C ILE A 181 5.67 1.60 -13.28
N ALA A 182 5.63 2.87 -13.66
CA ALA A 182 4.42 3.55 -14.09
C ALA A 182 4.62 4.12 -15.48
N LEU A 183 3.72 3.78 -16.40
CA LEU A 183 3.83 4.17 -17.81
C LEU A 183 2.53 4.81 -18.29
N PRO A 184 2.60 5.84 -19.14
CA PRO A 184 1.43 6.29 -19.88
C PRO A 184 0.85 5.13 -20.69
N LYS A 185 -0.48 5.03 -20.70
CA LYS A 185 -1.20 4.11 -21.58
C LYS A 185 -2.47 4.80 -22.04
N ASP A 186 -2.73 4.73 -23.34
CA ASP A 186 -3.97 5.22 -23.91
C ASP A 186 -5.09 4.25 -23.54
N LEU A 187 -5.88 4.63 -22.54
CA LEU A 187 -7.06 3.89 -22.12
C LEU A 187 -8.29 4.47 -22.81
N ALA A 188 -9.28 3.60 -23.09
CA ALA A 188 -10.57 3.97 -23.65
C ALA A 188 -11.47 4.70 -22.62
N LEU A 189 -10.95 5.78 -22.04
CA LEU A 189 -11.68 6.71 -21.19
C LEU A 189 -12.60 7.58 -22.06
N PRO A 190 -13.83 7.91 -21.61
CA PRO A 190 -14.68 8.86 -22.30
C PRO A 190 -13.99 10.23 -22.51
N ASP A 191 -14.58 11.08 -23.34
CA ASP A 191 -14.07 12.43 -23.58
C ASP A 191 -14.52 13.43 -22.49
N ARG A 192 -14.34 14.73 -22.72
CA ARG A 192 -14.68 15.82 -21.78
C ARG A 192 -13.92 15.71 -20.44
N GLN A 193 -14.62 15.65 -19.32
CA GLN A 193 -14.05 15.71 -17.97
C GLN A 193 -13.08 14.55 -17.66
N TYR A 194 -13.13 13.45 -18.40
CA TYR A 194 -12.24 12.28 -18.21
C TYR A 194 -10.88 12.43 -18.89
N GLN A 195 -10.73 13.35 -19.85
CA GLN A 195 -9.48 13.52 -20.61
C GLN A 195 -8.29 13.88 -19.72
N GLN A 196 -8.52 14.64 -18.65
CA GLN A 196 -7.49 15.02 -17.67
C GLN A 196 -6.80 13.81 -17.00
N LEU A 197 -7.45 12.64 -17.00
CA LEU A 197 -6.91 11.41 -16.41
C LEU A 197 -6.00 10.63 -17.36
N ARG A 198 -6.08 10.87 -18.69
CA ARG A 198 -5.30 10.12 -19.69
C ARG A 198 -3.80 10.35 -19.59
N SER A 199 -3.37 11.51 -19.07
CA SER A 199 -1.97 11.85 -18.87
C SER A 199 -1.36 11.27 -17.59
N ILE A 200 -2.16 10.67 -16.70
CA ILE A 200 -1.66 10.07 -15.47
C ILE A 200 -1.04 8.71 -15.80
N PRO A 201 0.22 8.44 -15.40
CA PRO A 201 0.84 7.16 -15.65
C PRO A 201 0.19 6.04 -14.84
N ILE A 202 0.10 4.86 -15.45
CA ILE A 202 -0.53 3.67 -14.88
C ILE A 202 0.53 2.74 -14.35
N ILE A 203 0.35 2.26 -13.13
CA ILE A 203 1.21 1.25 -12.51
C ILE A 203 1.13 -0.05 -13.31
N ARG A 204 2.28 -0.51 -13.80
CA ARG A 204 2.43 -1.76 -14.56
C ARG A 204 3.11 -2.85 -13.75
N GLN A 205 3.93 -2.44 -12.80
CA GLN A 205 4.62 -3.33 -11.90
C GLN A 205 4.85 -2.64 -10.57
N LEU A 206 4.82 -3.43 -9.49
CA LEU A 206 5.09 -2.98 -8.13
C LEU A 206 6.07 -3.95 -7.47
N LEU A 207 7.07 -3.42 -6.80
CA LEU A 207 8.02 -4.12 -5.96
C LEU A 207 7.89 -3.55 -4.55
N LEU A 208 7.63 -4.43 -3.58
CA LEU A 208 7.55 -4.07 -2.18
C LEU A 208 8.55 -4.89 -1.37
N TYR A 209 9.02 -4.33 -0.27
CA TYR A 209 9.85 -5.04 0.69
C TYR A 209 9.05 -5.25 1.98
N PRO A 210 8.41 -6.43 2.16
CA PRO A 210 7.59 -6.79 3.33
C PRO A 210 8.38 -7.42 4.49
N PRO A 211 8.01 -7.24 5.77
CA PRO A 211 6.84 -6.52 6.23
C PRO A 211 7.03 -5.02 6.01
N LEU A 212 6.06 -4.37 5.37
CA LEU A 212 6.06 -2.94 5.17
C LEU A 212 5.32 -2.30 6.34
N LEU A 213 5.97 -1.39 7.05
CA LEU A 213 5.37 -0.70 8.21
C LEU A 213 4.98 0.71 7.79
N LEU A 214 3.68 1.02 7.84
CA LEU A 214 3.13 2.31 7.44
C LEU A 214 2.42 2.97 8.62
N ASN A 215 2.41 4.30 8.64
CA ASN A 215 1.72 5.07 9.69
C ASN A 215 0.77 6.09 9.04
N PRO A 216 -0.31 5.63 8.40
CA PRO A 216 -1.26 6.54 7.77
C PRO A 216 -1.94 7.43 8.82
N PRO A 217 -2.40 8.64 8.44
CA PRO A 217 -2.89 9.64 9.40
C PRO A 217 -4.02 9.18 10.31
N MET A 218 -4.86 8.25 9.84
CA MET A 218 -6.00 7.71 10.58
C MET A 218 -5.96 6.18 10.61
N ASN A 219 -6.52 5.58 11.65
CA ASN A 219 -6.67 4.13 11.81
C ASN A 219 -8.13 3.65 11.74
N LYS A 220 -9.10 4.56 11.54
CA LYS A 220 -10.53 4.23 11.40
C LYS A 220 -11.21 5.09 10.36
N ARG A 221 -12.25 4.54 9.73
CA ARG A 221 -13.14 5.25 8.80
C ARG A 221 -14.27 5.92 9.59
N THR A 222 -14.73 7.07 9.13
CA THR A 222 -15.93 7.74 9.64
C THR A 222 -16.82 8.17 8.48
N GLY A 223 -18.13 8.35 8.75
CA GLY A 223 -19.09 8.74 7.72
C GLY A 223 -19.47 7.62 6.75
N LYS A 224 -20.07 8.03 5.62
CA LYS A 224 -20.65 7.16 4.59
C LYS A 224 -20.29 7.67 3.20
N PHE A 225 -20.42 6.82 2.20
CA PHE A 225 -20.28 7.24 0.80
C PHE A 225 -21.61 7.79 0.29
N GLU A 226 -21.57 8.97 -0.31
CA GLU A 226 -22.77 9.67 -0.77
C GLU A 226 -22.91 9.61 -2.28
N ARG A 227 -24.08 9.15 -2.76
CA ARG A 227 -24.42 9.23 -4.17
C ARG A 227 -24.73 10.69 -4.50
N ILE A 228 -24.09 11.21 -5.54
CA ILE A 228 -24.33 12.56 -6.06
C ILE A 228 -24.94 12.51 -7.46
N SER A 229 -25.52 13.63 -7.90
CA SER A 229 -26.21 13.76 -9.19
C SER A 229 -25.36 14.41 -10.29
N ARG A 230 -24.13 14.83 -9.96
CA ARG A 230 -23.20 15.50 -10.87
C ARG A 230 -21.85 14.78 -10.83
N ASN A 231 -21.18 14.70 -11.96
CA ASN A 231 -19.87 14.06 -12.03
C ASN A 231 -18.83 14.88 -11.25
N PRO A 232 -18.12 14.29 -10.26
CA PRO A 232 -17.15 15.03 -9.45
C PRO A 232 -15.97 15.55 -10.29
N LEU A 233 -15.63 14.90 -11.41
CA LEU A 233 -14.54 15.32 -12.29
C LEU A 233 -14.77 16.69 -12.96
N GLU A 234 -16.01 17.19 -12.98
CA GLU A 234 -16.30 18.54 -13.48
C GLU A 234 -15.79 19.66 -12.56
N LEU A 235 -15.47 19.34 -11.30
CA LEU A 235 -14.99 20.29 -10.28
C LEU A 235 -13.54 20.04 -9.86
N ILE A 236 -12.98 18.88 -10.21
CA ILE A 236 -11.63 18.49 -9.82
C ILE A 236 -10.67 18.95 -10.89
N GLU A 237 -9.60 19.62 -10.45
CA GLU A 237 -8.43 19.89 -11.26
C GLU A 237 -7.33 18.89 -10.91
N VAL A 238 -6.86 18.15 -11.92
CA VAL A 238 -5.82 17.14 -11.77
C VAL A 238 -4.48 17.65 -12.30
N THR A 239 -3.45 17.62 -11.45
CA THR A 239 -2.05 17.82 -11.85
C THR A 239 -1.39 16.45 -12.10
N PRO A 240 -1.22 15.97 -13.35
CA PRO A 240 -0.93 14.56 -13.61
C PRO A 240 0.31 13.99 -12.91
N HIS A 241 1.34 14.82 -12.69
CA HIS A 241 2.60 14.42 -12.07
C HIS A 241 2.50 14.12 -10.57
N GLU A 242 1.40 14.50 -9.92
CA GLU A 242 1.12 14.26 -8.49
C GLU A 242 0.30 12.97 -8.28
N TRP A 243 -0.06 12.28 -9.37
CA TRP A 243 -0.95 11.12 -9.32
C TRP A 243 -0.32 9.88 -9.94
N LEU A 244 -0.75 8.72 -9.47
CA LEU A 244 -0.54 7.43 -10.09
C LEU A 244 -1.87 6.72 -10.24
N CYS A 245 -2.06 5.95 -11.32
CA CYS A 245 -3.22 5.09 -11.48
C CYS A 245 -2.86 3.64 -11.12
N TYR A 246 -3.55 3.08 -10.12
CA TYR A 246 -3.56 1.66 -9.83
C TYR A 246 -4.75 1.01 -10.57
N PRO A 247 -4.53 0.22 -11.63
CA PRO A 247 -5.62 -0.48 -12.31
C PRO A 247 -5.96 -1.77 -11.55
N ALA A 248 -7.02 -1.75 -10.75
CA ALA A 248 -7.44 -2.89 -9.94
C ALA A 248 -8.35 -3.84 -10.73
N LYS A 249 -8.04 -5.13 -10.68
CA LYS A 249 -8.99 -6.21 -10.98
C LYS A 249 -9.80 -6.49 -9.71
N VAL A 250 -11.08 -6.17 -9.74
CA VAL A 250 -11.97 -6.31 -8.57
C VAL A 250 -13.10 -7.25 -8.96
N GLY A 251 -12.98 -8.52 -8.56
CA GLY A 251 -13.77 -9.59 -9.18
C GLY A 251 -13.68 -9.49 -10.72
N PRO A 252 -14.81 -9.49 -11.45
CA PRO A 252 -14.79 -9.39 -12.92
C PRO A 252 -14.44 -8.00 -13.46
N LEU A 253 -14.42 -6.96 -12.61
CA LEU A 253 -14.45 -5.56 -13.02
C LEU A 253 -13.06 -4.92 -13.11
N LEU A 254 -12.91 -3.96 -14.01
CA LEU A 254 -11.77 -3.06 -14.07
C LEU A 254 -12.11 -1.73 -13.38
N ILE A 255 -11.46 -1.48 -12.24
CA ILE A 255 -11.59 -0.22 -11.50
C ILE A 255 -10.26 0.53 -11.52
N LEU A 256 -10.25 1.73 -12.09
CA LEU A 256 -9.08 2.59 -12.11
C LEU A 256 -9.04 3.44 -10.85
N VAL A 257 -8.08 3.17 -9.96
CA VAL A 257 -7.89 3.92 -8.72
C VAL A 257 -6.75 4.90 -8.89
N TYR A 258 -7.07 6.18 -9.08
CA TYR A 258 -6.13 7.28 -9.14
C TYR A 258 -5.79 7.73 -7.71
N ILE A 259 -4.50 7.74 -7.38
CA ILE A 259 -4.00 8.00 -6.04
C ILE A 259 -3.11 9.23 -6.09
N HIS A 260 -3.39 10.22 -5.26
CA HIS A 260 -2.55 11.40 -5.07
C HIS A 260 -1.30 11.07 -4.24
N GLU A 261 -0.16 11.70 -4.52
CA GLU A 261 1.15 11.42 -3.89
C GLU A 261 1.18 11.53 -2.37
N LYS A 262 0.27 12.33 -1.82
CA LYS A 262 0.02 12.43 -0.37
C LYS A 262 -0.30 11.08 0.28
N PHE A 263 -0.98 10.18 -0.45
CA PHE A 263 -1.48 8.89 0.02
C PHE A 263 -0.94 7.67 -0.75
N PHE A 264 0.26 7.77 -1.34
CA PHE A 264 0.89 6.62 -2.04
C PHE A 264 1.08 5.39 -1.15
N GLU A 265 1.41 5.56 0.14
CA GLU A 265 1.50 4.47 1.11
C GLU A 265 0.19 3.66 1.19
N LEU A 266 -0.95 4.35 1.15
CA LEU A 266 -2.28 3.71 1.20
C LEU A 266 -2.65 3.11 -0.16
N GLY A 267 -2.51 3.87 -1.23
CA GLY A 267 -2.93 3.44 -2.56
C GLY A 267 -2.10 2.28 -3.10
N LEU A 268 -0.79 2.29 -2.89
CA LEU A 268 0.09 1.20 -3.31
C LEU A 268 -0.11 -0.08 -2.50
N SER A 269 -0.66 0.02 -1.27
CA SER A 269 -1.04 -1.14 -0.47
C SER A 269 -2.21 -1.94 -1.06
N LEU A 270 -2.92 -1.41 -2.07
CA LEU A 270 -3.95 -2.15 -2.79
C LEU A 270 -3.41 -3.43 -3.46
N CYS A 271 -2.11 -3.51 -3.74
CA CYS A 271 -1.50 -4.70 -4.37
C CYS A 271 -1.63 -5.98 -3.56
N ASN A 272 -1.81 -5.88 -2.24
CA ASN A 272 -2.06 -7.04 -1.40
C ASN A 272 -3.55 -7.40 -1.33
N LEU A 273 -4.46 -6.55 -1.82
CA LEU A 273 -5.91 -6.71 -1.68
C LEU A 273 -6.62 -6.99 -3.02
N PHE A 274 -6.18 -6.33 -4.09
CA PHE A 274 -6.69 -6.51 -5.45
C PHE A 274 -5.53 -6.85 -6.38
N GLU A 275 -5.82 -7.67 -7.38
CA GLU A 275 -4.83 -8.04 -8.39
C GLU A 275 -4.59 -6.85 -9.33
N LEU A 276 -3.32 -6.60 -9.68
CA LEU A 276 -2.96 -5.55 -10.63
C LEU A 276 -3.35 -5.96 -12.05
N ALA A 277 -3.97 -5.05 -12.81
CA ALA A 277 -4.40 -5.35 -14.17
C ALA A 277 -3.22 -5.43 -15.15
N ASP A 278 -3.15 -6.55 -15.89
CA ASP A 278 -2.26 -6.69 -17.04
C ASP A 278 -2.82 -5.99 -18.29
N ASP A 279 -2.01 -5.96 -19.35
CA ASP A 279 -2.36 -5.32 -20.62
C ASP A 279 -3.63 -5.85 -21.28
N ASN A 280 -3.87 -7.15 -21.17
CA ASN A 280 -5.04 -7.78 -21.78
C ASN A 280 -6.31 -7.36 -21.02
N PHE A 281 -6.23 -7.30 -19.70
CA PHE A 281 -7.35 -6.86 -18.87
C PHE A 281 -7.63 -5.36 -19.04
N LEU A 282 -6.60 -4.54 -19.23
CA LEU A 282 -6.73 -3.09 -19.49
C LEU A 282 -7.43 -2.75 -20.81
N ASN A 283 -7.57 -3.72 -21.73
CA ASN A 283 -8.34 -3.54 -22.96
C ASN A 283 -9.86 -3.76 -22.77
N ARG A 284 -10.30 -4.12 -21.56
CA ARG A 284 -11.73 -4.23 -21.21
C ARG A 284 -12.34 -2.83 -20.96
N PRO A 285 -13.67 -2.71 -21.03
CA PRO A 285 -14.36 -1.51 -20.56
C PRO A 285 -13.98 -1.19 -19.11
N ILE A 286 -13.85 0.11 -18.82
CA ILE A 286 -13.59 0.59 -17.46
C ILE A 286 -14.93 0.65 -16.74
N ASP A 287 -15.09 -0.13 -15.69
CA ASP A 287 -16.36 -0.22 -14.94
C ASP A 287 -16.51 0.92 -13.93
N ALA A 288 -15.40 1.37 -13.36
CA ALA A 288 -15.38 2.49 -12.44
C ALA A 288 -14.03 3.21 -12.38
N ILE A 289 -14.10 4.47 -11.95
CA ILE A 289 -12.96 5.34 -11.68
C ILE A 289 -13.08 5.84 -10.25
N TYR A 290 -11.97 5.88 -9.53
CA TYR A 290 -11.91 6.43 -8.18
C TYR A 290 -10.70 7.33 -7.98
N LEU A 291 -10.92 8.59 -7.64
CA LEU A 291 -9.89 9.56 -7.28
C LEU A 291 -9.75 9.61 -5.76
N PHE A 292 -8.65 9.07 -5.24
CA PHE A 292 -8.33 9.08 -3.82
C PHE A 292 -7.26 10.13 -3.50
N GLY A 293 -7.62 11.12 -2.69
CA GLY A 293 -6.75 12.22 -2.33
C GLY A 293 -6.93 13.46 -3.22
N VAL A 294 -8.18 13.82 -3.55
CA VAL A 294 -8.50 15.06 -4.26
C VAL A 294 -8.07 16.28 -3.41
N PRO A 295 -7.20 17.17 -3.94
CA PRO A 295 -6.74 18.34 -3.21
C PRO A 295 -7.83 19.42 -3.09
N GLY A 296 -7.71 20.23 -2.03
CA GLY A 296 -8.59 21.37 -1.79
C GLY A 296 -9.99 20.95 -1.32
N ASN A 297 -10.98 21.77 -1.71
CA ASN A 297 -12.36 21.69 -1.21
C ASN A 297 -13.38 21.46 -2.34
N ALA A 298 -12.93 21.00 -3.51
CA ALA A 298 -13.79 20.81 -4.70
C ALA A 298 -14.99 19.87 -4.44
N LEU A 299 -14.84 18.94 -3.49
CA LEU A 299 -15.87 17.97 -3.13
C LEU A 299 -16.81 18.46 -2.02
N ASP A 300 -16.43 19.49 -1.27
CA ASP A 300 -17.15 19.93 -0.06
C ASP A 300 -18.56 20.45 -0.38
N THR A 301 -18.79 20.93 -1.62
CA THR A 301 -20.11 21.44 -2.06
C THR A 301 -21.01 20.36 -2.65
N LEU A 302 -20.51 19.15 -2.88
CA LEU A 302 -21.25 18.08 -3.56
C LEU A 302 -22.11 17.26 -2.59
N ALA A 303 -21.70 17.13 -1.33
CA ALA A 303 -22.40 16.37 -0.31
C ALA A 303 -21.94 16.81 1.10
N PRO A 304 -22.77 16.61 2.15
CA PRO A 304 -22.38 16.84 3.55
C PRO A 304 -21.08 16.12 3.94
N MET A 305 -20.92 14.86 3.52
CA MET A 305 -19.64 14.16 3.55
C MET A 305 -19.01 14.14 2.16
N PRO A 306 -17.80 14.70 1.97
CA PRO A 306 -17.17 14.85 0.65
C PRO A 306 -16.58 13.54 0.09
N THR A 307 -17.03 12.38 0.58
CA THR A 307 -16.69 11.06 0.03
C THR A 307 -17.85 10.58 -0.85
N VAL A 308 -17.71 10.79 -2.15
CA VAL A 308 -18.85 10.78 -3.08
C VAL A 308 -18.67 9.78 -4.23
N PHE A 309 -19.78 9.36 -4.83
CA PHE A 309 -19.80 8.62 -6.08
C PHE A 309 -20.96 9.05 -6.98
N TYR A 310 -20.73 9.00 -8.29
CA TYR A 310 -21.65 9.38 -9.36
C TYR A 310 -21.80 8.20 -10.33
N ASP A 311 -23.05 7.84 -10.62
CA ASP A 311 -23.40 6.77 -11.56
C ASP A 311 -23.57 7.39 -12.96
N ASP A 312 -22.54 7.28 -13.80
CA ASP A 312 -22.55 7.79 -15.17
C ASP A 312 -23.25 6.77 -16.08
N LEU A 313 -24.57 6.96 -16.20
CA LEU A 313 -25.43 6.11 -17.02
C LEU A 313 -25.14 6.23 -18.53
N GLU A 314 -24.59 7.36 -18.99
CA GLU A 314 -24.23 7.59 -20.40
C GLU A 314 -23.07 6.69 -20.81
N HIS A 315 -22.06 6.57 -19.95
CA HIS A 315 -20.86 5.78 -20.20
C HIS A 315 -20.85 4.40 -19.51
N HIS A 316 -21.94 4.03 -18.82
CA HIS A 316 -22.07 2.80 -18.04
C HIS A 316 -20.96 2.59 -16.99
N MET A 317 -20.45 3.68 -16.42
CA MET A 317 -19.30 3.72 -15.52
C MET A 317 -19.66 4.46 -14.22
N ILE A 318 -19.00 4.11 -13.11
CA ILE A 318 -19.18 4.86 -11.85
C ILE A 318 -17.93 5.67 -11.55
N THR A 319 -18.09 6.95 -11.21
CA THR A 319 -16.98 7.85 -10.84
C THR A 319 -17.05 8.22 -9.37
N ALA A 320 -16.01 7.94 -8.62
CA ALA A 320 -15.91 8.25 -7.19
C ALA A 320 -14.76 9.19 -6.89
N ALA A 321 -14.89 9.92 -5.78
CA ALA A 321 -13.86 10.84 -5.32
C ALA A 321 -13.83 10.93 -3.78
N CYS A 322 -12.63 11.07 -3.23
CA CYS A 322 -12.38 11.25 -1.80
C CYS A 322 -11.28 12.31 -1.57
N PRO A 323 -11.42 13.23 -0.61
CA PRO A 323 -10.48 14.34 -0.42
C PRO A 323 -9.13 13.90 0.14
N ASN A 324 -8.15 14.80 0.06
CA ASN A 324 -6.81 14.60 0.61
C ASN A 324 -6.63 15.05 2.07
N LYS A 325 -7.69 15.44 2.78
CA LYS A 325 -7.64 15.83 4.19
C LYS A 325 -7.21 14.61 5.04
N ASP A 326 -6.40 14.81 6.08
CA ASP A 326 -5.80 13.73 6.87
C ASP A 326 -6.84 12.78 7.49
N GLN A 327 -8.04 13.30 7.83
CA GLN A 327 -9.17 12.49 8.30
C GLN A 327 -9.62 11.37 7.33
N PHE A 328 -9.27 11.47 6.05
CA PHE A 328 -9.54 10.47 5.02
C PHE A 328 -8.34 9.57 4.71
N GLY A 329 -7.18 9.84 5.33
CA GLY A 329 -5.96 9.05 5.24
C GLY A 329 -6.04 7.74 6.02
N TYR A 330 -6.98 6.87 5.65
CA TYR A 330 -7.13 5.52 6.18
C TYR A 330 -7.46 4.53 5.06
N PHE A 331 -6.78 3.38 5.04
CA PHE A 331 -6.95 2.36 3.99
C PHE A 331 -8.40 1.87 3.81
N GLY A 332 -9.21 1.92 4.87
CA GLY A 332 -10.63 1.57 4.78
C GLY A 332 -11.45 2.44 3.81
N TYR A 333 -11.06 3.70 3.56
CA TYR A 333 -11.71 4.53 2.52
C TYR A 333 -11.39 4.05 1.11
N LEU A 334 -10.21 3.45 0.89
CA LEU A 334 -9.88 2.80 -0.38
C LEU A 334 -10.68 1.52 -0.55
N LYS A 335 -10.48 0.55 0.35
CA LYS A 335 -11.13 -0.76 0.31
C LYS A 335 -12.64 -0.64 0.18
N LYS A 336 -13.30 0.07 1.11
CA LYS A 336 -14.77 0.10 1.13
C LYS A 336 -15.36 0.90 -0.04
N MET A 337 -14.69 1.93 -0.56
CA MET A 337 -15.19 2.64 -1.74
C MET A 337 -15.12 1.74 -2.97
N VAL A 338 -13.96 1.12 -3.23
CA VAL A 338 -13.78 0.18 -4.37
C VAL A 338 -14.82 -0.93 -4.32
N LEU A 339 -15.05 -1.52 -3.15
CA LEU A 339 -16.08 -2.55 -2.95
C LEU A 339 -17.52 -2.02 -3.12
N THR A 340 -17.78 -0.76 -2.74
CA THR A 340 -19.09 -0.12 -2.97
C THR A 340 -19.35 0.00 -4.48
N LEU A 341 -18.37 0.49 -5.24
CA LEU A 341 -18.47 0.61 -6.70
C LEU A 341 -18.67 -0.75 -7.36
N HIS A 342 -17.91 -1.75 -6.93
CA HIS A 342 -18.07 -3.13 -7.38
C HIS A 342 -19.49 -3.63 -7.13
N ASN A 343 -19.99 -3.51 -5.90
CA ASN A 343 -21.32 -4.04 -5.54
C ASN A 343 -22.44 -3.37 -6.34
N ILE A 344 -22.34 -2.07 -6.62
CA ILE A 344 -23.30 -1.38 -7.50
C ILE A 344 -23.27 -1.98 -8.91
N LYS A 345 -22.08 -2.17 -9.50
CA LYS A 345 -21.94 -2.79 -10.83
C LYS A 345 -22.43 -4.23 -10.87
N ILE A 346 -22.17 -5.04 -9.84
CA ILE A 346 -22.68 -6.42 -9.73
C ILE A 346 -24.21 -6.44 -9.65
N MET A 347 -24.82 -5.53 -8.88
CA MET A 347 -26.28 -5.41 -8.85
C MET A 347 -26.87 -4.96 -10.20
N GLN A 348 -26.18 -4.06 -10.92
CA GLN A 348 -26.57 -3.68 -12.29
C GLN A 348 -26.49 -4.86 -13.28
N GLN A 349 -25.73 -5.91 -12.97
CA GLN A 349 -25.63 -7.15 -13.74
C GLN A 349 -26.59 -8.25 -13.24
N GLU A 350 -27.58 -7.90 -12.40
CA GLU A 350 -28.56 -8.84 -11.82
C GLU A 350 -27.95 -9.96 -10.96
N LYS A 351 -26.74 -9.73 -10.43
CA LYS A 351 -26.06 -10.62 -9.50
C LYS A 351 -26.18 -10.11 -8.07
N MET A 352 -26.06 -11.02 -7.09
CA MET A 352 -26.22 -10.68 -5.68
C MET A 352 -24.86 -10.52 -5.01
N PRO A 353 -24.39 -9.29 -4.70
CA PRO A 353 -23.23 -9.13 -3.83
C PRO A 353 -23.57 -9.57 -2.40
N TYR A 354 -22.58 -10.07 -1.67
CA TYR A 354 -22.72 -10.42 -0.26
C TYR A 354 -21.54 -9.92 0.57
N HIS A 355 -21.77 -9.76 1.87
CA HIS A 355 -20.75 -9.51 2.88
C HIS A 355 -20.60 -10.77 3.73
N GLY A 356 -19.51 -11.50 3.52
CA GLY A 356 -19.33 -12.84 4.06
C GLY A 356 -18.03 -13.49 3.58
N ALA A 357 -17.66 -14.57 4.26
CA ALA A 357 -16.52 -15.39 3.94
C ALA A 357 -16.97 -16.63 3.15
N MET A 358 -16.30 -16.94 2.04
CA MET A 358 -16.59 -18.14 1.25
C MET A 358 -15.32 -18.96 1.09
N VAL A 359 -15.41 -20.24 1.46
CA VAL A 359 -14.27 -21.16 1.50
C VAL A 359 -14.65 -22.49 0.86
N ARG A 360 -13.71 -23.09 0.13
CA ARG A 360 -13.82 -24.47 -0.33
C ARG A 360 -12.89 -25.35 0.49
N LEU A 361 -13.49 -26.34 1.14
CA LEU A 361 -12.81 -27.36 1.92
C LEU A 361 -12.65 -28.61 1.07
N VAL A 362 -11.43 -29.09 0.90
CA VAL A 362 -11.13 -30.39 0.30
C VAL A 362 -10.69 -31.33 1.42
N THR A 363 -11.39 -32.45 1.56
CA THR A 363 -11.11 -33.46 2.58
C THR A 363 -10.10 -34.47 2.07
N LYS A 364 -9.38 -35.16 2.97
CA LYS A 364 -8.42 -36.22 2.62
C LYS A 364 -9.00 -37.41 1.85
N ASN A 365 -10.33 -37.52 1.82
CA ASN A 365 -11.07 -38.52 1.02
C ASN A 365 -11.48 -37.96 -0.36
N ASN A 366 -10.87 -36.86 -0.80
CA ASN A 366 -11.11 -36.18 -2.07
C ASN A 366 -12.57 -35.70 -2.27
N ARG A 367 -13.32 -35.48 -1.18
CA ARG A 367 -14.61 -34.78 -1.21
C ARG A 367 -14.39 -33.31 -0.97
N SER A 368 -15.13 -32.46 -1.69
CA SER A 368 -15.04 -31.01 -1.54
C SER A 368 -16.39 -30.39 -1.20
N TRP A 369 -16.39 -29.41 -0.31
CA TRP A 369 -17.57 -28.62 0.03
C TRP A 369 -17.24 -27.12 -0.01
N THR A 370 -18.10 -26.34 -0.63
CA THR A 370 -18.02 -24.88 -0.66
C THR A 370 -19.02 -24.31 0.34
N VAL A 371 -18.51 -23.62 1.35
CA VAL A 371 -19.30 -23.03 2.43
C VAL A 371 -19.22 -21.52 2.34
N LEU A 372 -20.38 -20.87 2.33
CA LEU A 372 -20.53 -19.43 2.45
C LEU A 372 -21.02 -19.08 3.85
N ILE A 373 -20.28 -18.23 4.56
CA ILE A 373 -20.59 -17.77 5.91
C ILE A 373 -20.90 -16.27 5.85
N ILE A 374 -22.13 -15.90 6.17
CA ILE A 374 -22.62 -14.51 6.19
C ILE A 374 -22.86 -14.09 7.64
N GLY A 375 -22.55 -12.85 7.97
CA GLY A 375 -22.79 -12.28 9.29
C GLY A 375 -22.12 -10.91 9.40
N ASP A 376 -22.48 -10.12 10.41
CA ASP A 376 -21.89 -8.79 10.59
C ASP A 376 -20.41 -8.87 11.04
N THR A 377 -19.74 -7.74 11.06
CA THR A 377 -18.37 -7.59 11.56
C THR A 377 -18.31 -8.02 13.03
N GLY A 378 -17.39 -8.93 13.38
CA GLY A 378 -17.27 -9.45 14.75
C GLY A 378 -18.16 -10.64 15.08
N ALA A 379 -19.00 -11.10 14.14
CA ALA A 379 -19.85 -12.28 14.33
C ALA A 379 -19.12 -13.64 14.27
N GLY A 380 -17.77 -13.67 14.23
CA GLY A 380 -17.01 -14.92 14.24
C GLY A 380 -16.67 -15.55 12.87
N LYS A 381 -16.82 -14.81 11.75
CA LYS A 381 -16.54 -15.34 10.40
C LYS A 381 -15.08 -15.75 10.22
N SER A 382 -14.14 -14.86 10.54
CA SER A 382 -12.70 -15.11 10.38
C SER A 382 -12.21 -16.15 11.39
N GLU A 383 -12.77 -16.15 12.60
CA GLU A 383 -12.52 -17.13 13.66
C GLU A 383 -12.95 -18.53 13.25
N THR A 384 -14.08 -18.65 12.53
CA THR A 384 -14.56 -19.93 11.98
C THR A 384 -13.62 -20.46 10.90
N LEU A 385 -13.12 -19.59 10.01
CA LEU A 385 -12.11 -19.98 9.00
C LEU A 385 -10.82 -20.48 9.66
N GLU A 386 -10.35 -19.81 10.71
CA GLU A 386 -9.17 -20.25 11.44
C GLU A 386 -9.42 -21.54 12.24
N ALA A 387 -10.62 -21.72 12.79
CA ALA A 387 -11.01 -22.98 13.42
C ALA A 387 -10.96 -24.15 12.42
N PHE A 388 -11.38 -23.96 11.17
CA PHE A 388 -11.20 -24.97 10.12
C PHE A 388 -9.73 -25.28 9.85
N ARG A 389 -8.82 -24.30 9.89
CA ARG A 389 -7.38 -24.55 9.73
C ARG A 389 -6.80 -25.38 10.88
N ILE A 390 -7.11 -25.01 12.13
CA ILE A 390 -6.47 -25.60 13.31
C ILE A 390 -7.07 -26.97 13.64
N PHE A 391 -8.39 -27.05 13.76
CA PHE A 391 -9.07 -28.27 14.18
C PHE A 391 -9.35 -29.22 13.02
N GLY A 392 -9.40 -28.69 11.79
CA GLY A 392 -9.65 -29.46 10.59
C GLY A 392 -8.42 -30.18 10.03
N ASP A 393 -7.20 -29.91 10.50
CA ASP A 393 -5.95 -30.49 9.95
C ASP A 393 -5.96 -32.04 9.87
N ALA A 394 -6.70 -32.68 10.77
CA ALA A 394 -6.88 -34.14 10.74
C ALA A 394 -7.69 -34.62 9.51
N GLN A 395 -8.65 -33.85 9.01
CA GLN A 395 -9.64 -34.28 8.00
C GLN A 395 -9.62 -33.47 6.70
N ILE A 396 -9.18 -32.21 6.76
CA ILE A 396 -9.09 -31.27 5.65
C ILE A 396 -7.68 -31.39 5.06
N GLU A 397 -7.62 -31.66 3.77
CA GLU A 397 -6.39 -31.71 2.98
C GLU A 397 -6.03 -30.31 2.47
N GLU A 398 -7.02 -29.55 2.01
CA GLU A 398 -6.83 -28.23 1.44
C GLU A 398 -7.99 -27.30 1.79
N MET A 399 -7.66 -26.05 2.07
CA MET A 399 -8.63 -24.98 2.29
C MET A 399 -8.36 -23.83 1.32
N ILE A 400 -9.29 -23.60 0.40
CA ILE A 400 -9.19 -22.54 -0.61
C ILE A 400 -10.13 -21.40 -0.21
N ILE A 401 -9.57 -20.26 0.16
CA ILE A 401 -10.35 -19.04 0.40
C ILE A 401 -10.78 -18.47 -0.95
N ILE A 402 -12.08 -18.27 -1.13
CA ILE A 402 -12.65 -17.63 -2.32
C ILE A 402 -13.01 -16.18 -2.01
N ALA A 403 -13.57 -15.93 -0.82
CA ALA A 403 -13.85 -14.60 -0.28
C ALA A 403 -13.56 -14.57 1.22
N ASP A 404 -12.96 -13.50 1.73
CA ASP A 404 -12.76 -13.29 3.17
C ASP A 404 -13.79 -12.30 3.75
N ASP A 405 -14.07 -11.22 3.01
CA ASP A 405 -15.01 -10.16 3.42
C ASP A 405 -16.16 -10.00 2.41
N MET A 406 -15.89 -9.96 1.10
CA MET A 406 -16.92 -9.74 0.08
C MET A 406 -16.80 -10.67 -1.12
N GLY A 407 -17.97 -10.98 -1.70
CA GLY A 407 -18.09 -11.73 -2.94
C GLY A 407 -19.44 -11.48 -3.62
N SER A 408 -19.74 -12.30 -4.63
CA SER A 408 -21.02 -12.25 -5.33
C SER A 408 -21.56 -13.64 -5.66
N LEU A 409 -22.88 -13.77 -5.72
CA LEU A 409 -23.60 -14.95 -6.14
C LEU A 409 -24.25 -14.74 -7.50
N ASP A 410 -24.27 -15.79 -8.30
CA ASP A 410 -24.93 -15.89 -9.60
C ASP A 410 -25.69 -17.22 -9.69
N ILE A 411 -26.61 -17.34 -10.64
CA ILE A 411 -27.32 -18.58 -10.92
C ILE A 411 -26.88 -19.08 -12.29
N ASP A 412 -26.28 -20.26 -12.33
CA ASP A 412 -25.84 -20.85 -13.60
C ASP A 412 -27.04 -21.31 -14.46
N PRO A 413 -26.82 -21.64 -15.76
CA PRO A 413 -27.89 -22.11 -16.64
C PRO A 413 -28.58 -23.41 -16.20
N LYS A 414 -28.03 -24.13 -15.21
CA LYS A 414 -28.61 -25.36 -14.63
C LYS A 414 -29.39 -25.08 -13.34
N GLY A 415 -29.43 -23.82 -12.89
CA GLY A 415 -30.11 -23.41 -11.65
C GLY A 415 -29.26 -23.54 -10.39
N ASN A 416 -27.95 -23.81 -10.49
CA ASN A 416 -27.07 -23.89 -9.34
C ASN A 416 -26.61 -22.49 -8.90
N VAL A 417 -26.54 -22.26 -7.60
CA VAL A 417 -25.96 -21.04 -7.03
C VAL A 417 -24.44 -21.13 -7.12
N ILE A 418 -23.83 -20.20 -7.85
CA ILE A 418 -22.38 -20.10 -8.02
C ILE A 418 -21.87 -18.87 -7.27
N GLY A 419 -20.90 -19.09 -6.39
CA GLY A 419 -20.21 -18.03 -5.67
C GLY A 419 -18.88 -17.64 -6.30
N TYR A 420 -18.58 -16.35 -6.21
CA TYR A 420 -17.33 -15.72 -6.62
C TYR A 420 -16.78 -14.88 -5.47
N GLY A 421 -15.46 -14.66 -5.50
CA GLY A 421 -14.81 -13.68 -4.63
C GLY A 421 -14.79 -12.28 -5.23
N THR A 422 -14.32 -11.32 -4.45
CA THR A 422 -14.05 -9.95 -4.93
C THR A 422 -12.61 -9.51 -4.70
N GLU A 423 -12.00 -9.94 -3.61
CA GLU A 423 -10.66 -9.56 -3.16
C GLU A 423 -9.69 -10.75 -3.22
N VAL A 424 -8.41 -10.51 -3.52
CA VAL A 424 -7.35 -11.54 -3.44
C VAL A 424 -6.64 -11.54 -2.08
N GLY A 425 -6.87 -10.51 -1.27
CA GLY A 425 -6.31 -10.33 0.05
C GLY A 425 -7.34 -10.12 1.15
N ALA A 426 -6.83 -9.98 2.36
CA ALA A 426 -7.60 -9.65 3.54
C ALA A 426 -7.08 -8.37 4.20
N PHE A 427 -7.99 -7.63 4.85
CA PHE A 427 -7.68 -6.43 5.63
C PHE A 427 -8.24 -6.57 7.04
N VAL A 428 -7.41 -7.12 7.93
CA VAL A 428 -7.83 -7.58 9.27
C VAL A 428 -7.15 -6.76 10.36
N ARG A 429 -7.70 -6.78 11.57
CA ARG A 429 -7.00 -6.22 12.73
C ARG A 429 -5.84 -7.13 13.09
N LEU A 430 -4.70 -6.53 13.38
CA LEU A 430 -3.55 -7.29 13.86
C LEU A 430 -3.86 -7.96 15.21
N ASP A 431 -4.66 -7.29 16.05
CA ASP A 431 -5.09 -7.77 17.36
C ASP A 431 -6.01 -9.01 17.29
N ASP A 432 -6.69 -9.24 16.16
CA ASP A 432 -7.58 -10.39 15.96
C ASP A 432 -6.83 -11.63 15.48
N LEU A 433 -5.59 -11.48 15.02
CA LEU A 433 -4.82 -12.59 14.48
C LEU A 433 -4.17 -13.39 15.59
N GLN A 434 -4.31 -14.71 15.51
CA GLN A 434 -3.50 -15.61 16.33
C GLN A 434 -2.01 -15.37 16.03
N PRO A 435 -1.15 -15.28 17.07
CA PRO A 435 0.26 -14.95 16.87
C PRO A 435 0.94 -15.83 15.82
N GLY A 436 0.68 -17.15 15.81
CA GLY A 436 1.27 -18.08 14.84
C GLY A 436 0.91 -17.76 13.38
N TYR A 437 -0.34 -17.40 13.10
CA TYR A 437 -0.78 -17.01 11.76
C TYR A 437 -0.19 -15.66 11.35
N ALA A 438 -0.24 -14.67 12.24
CA ALA A 438 0.33 -13.35 12.00
C ALA A 438 1.83 -13.44 11.67
N PHE A 439 2.61 -14.19 12.48
CA PHE A 439 4.04 -14.40 12.26
C PHE A 439 4.35 -15.16 10.97
N GLY A 440 3.51 -16.14 10.60
CA GLY A 440 3.69 -16.94 9.39
C GLY A 440 3.49 -16.18 8.08
N GLN A 441 2.80 -15.02 8.10
CA GLN A 441 2.50 -14.20 6.92
C GLN A 441 3.25 -12.86 6.90
N LEU A 442 4.16 -12.61 7.86
CA LEU A 442 4.88 -11.34 7.96
C LEU A 442 5.69 -11.01 6.70
N ASP A 443 6.25 -12.03 6.05
CA ASP A 443 7.08 -11.93 4.84
C ASP A 443 6.30 -11.46 3.59
N ARG A 444 4.98 -11.28 3.69
CA ARG A 444 4.12 -10.76 2.60
C ARG A 444 3.21 -9.62 3.05
N SER A 445 3.34 -9.20 4.30
CA SER A 445 2.40 -8.30 4.95
C SER A 445 2.72 -6.81 4.77
N ILE A 446 1.66 -6.00 4.78
CA ILE A 446 1.74 -4.55 5.01
C ILE A 446 0.99 -4.27 6.32
N ILE A 447 1.69 -3.71 7.30
CA ILE A 447 1.17 -3.41 8.63
C ILE A 447 1.02 -1.91 8.78
N MET A 448 -0.15 -1.46 9.22
CA MET A 448 -0.51 -0.06 9.36
C MET A 448 -0.77 0.29 10.82
N ASN A 449 -0.14 1.36 11.30
CA ASN A 449 -0.23 1.87 12.67
C ASN A 449 0.06 0.79 13.74
N PRO A 450 1.19 0.06 13.66
CA PRO A 450 1.50 -1.06 14.56
C PRO A 450 1.61 -0.67 16.05
N ASN A 451 1.79 0.61 16.34
CA ASN A 451 1.89 1.15 17.69
C ASN A 451 0.55 1.69 18.25
N GLN A 452 -0.55 1.55 17.52
CA GLN A 452 -1.87 2.03 17.92
C GLN A 452 -2.84 0.86 18.10
N VAL A 453 -3.88 1.07 18.93
CA VAL A 453 -5.03 0.17 18.96
C VAL A 453 -5.72 0.12 17.60
N ASN A 454 -6.29 -1.02 17.22
CA ASN A 454 -6.85 -1.24 15.87
C ASN A 454 -5.78 -1.09 14.77
N ALA A 455 -4.55 -1.54 15.07
CA ALA A 455 -3.53 -1.79 14.07
C ALA A 455 -4.08 -2.75 13.01
N ARG A 456 -3.73 -2.52 11.75
CA ARG A 456 -4.27 -3.29 10.62
C ARG A 456 -3.16 -3.95 9.84
N ILE A 457 -3.49 -5.09 9.24
CA ILE A 457 -2.59 -5.83 8.35
C ILE A 457 -3.33 -6.12 7.04
N VAL A 458 -2.65 -5.87 5.92
CA VAL A 458 -3.08 -6.24 4.57
C VAL A 458 -2.20 -7.39 4.10
N LEU A 459 -2.80 -8.54 3.81
CA LEU A 459 -2.08 -9.73 3.37
C LEU A 459 -2.80 -10.41 2.20
N PRO A 460 -2.06 -10.96 1.22
CA PRO A 460 -2.65 -11.81 0.19
C PRO A 460 -3.14 -13.12 0.81
N VAL A 461 -4.36 -13.56 0.49
CA VAL A 461 -4.98 -14.79 1.03
C VAL A 461 -5.37 -15.81 -0.03
N THR A 462 -5.53 -15.37 -1.28
CA THR A 462 -5.92 -16.22 -2.40
C THR A 462 -5.38 -15.67 -3.73
N THR A 463 -5.67 -16.34 -4.83
CA THR A 463 -5.29 -15.91 -6.18
C THR A 463 -6.49 -15.36 -6.94
N TYR A 464 -6.24 -14.49 -7.92
CA TYR A 464 -7.28 -13.98 -8.80
C TYR A 464 -8.04 -15.09 -9.55
N GLU A 465 -7.37 -16.21 -9.85
CA GLU A 465 -8.01 -17.38 -10.47
C GLU A 465 -9.09 -17.97 -9.56
N HIS A 466 -8.80 -18.18 -8.28
CA HIS A 466 -9.79 -18.68 -7.33
C HIS A 466 -10.94 -17.70 -7.11
N VAL A 467 -10.66 -16.41 -7.06
CA VAL A 467 -11.68 -15.36 -6.98
C VAL A 467 -12.67 -15.45 -8.16
N MET A 468 -12.16 -15.71 -9.38
CA MET A 468 -12.95 -15.68 -10.62
C MET A 468 -13.53 -17.00 -11.09
N LYS A 469 -13.02 -18.14 -10.62
CA LYS A 469 -13.37 -19.46 -11.15
C LYS A 469 -14.87 -19.79 -11.07
N GLY A 470 -15.53 -19.31 -10.02
CA GLY A 470 -16.91 -19.68 -9.72
C GLY A 470 -16.99 -21.06 -9.09
N TYR A 471 -17.63 -21.15 -7.93
CA TYR A 471 -17.81 -22.42 -7.21
C TYR A 471 -19.27 -22.62 -6.85
N ALA A 472 -19.80 -23.82 -7.11
CA ALA A 472 -21.12 -24.17 -6.62
C ALA A 472 -21.14 -24.11 -5.09
N VAL A 473 -22.13 -23.38 -4.54
CA VAL A 473 -22.29 -23.21 -3.08
C VAL A 473 -23.06 -24.40 -2.54
N ASP A 474 -22.41 -25.19 -1.68
CA ASP A 474 -23.02 -26.38 -1.08
C ASP A 474 -23.79 -26.04 0.21
N MET A 475 -23.37 -24.98 0.91
CA MET A 475 -23.93 -24.59 2.20
C MET A 475 -23.81 -23.07 2.42
N VAL A 476 -24.87 -22.46 2.94
CA VAL A 476 -24.88 -21.09 3.45
C VAL A 476 -25.12 -21.14 4.95
N LEU A 477 -24.22 -20.52 5.71
CA LEU A 477 -24.29 -20.40 7.17
C LEU A 477 -24.48 -18.92 7.52
N TYR A 478 -25.44 -18.63 8.38
CA TYR A 478 -25.61 -17.30 8.97
C TYR A 478 -24.99 -17.32 10.36
N ALA A 479 -23.96 -16.51 10.57
CA ALA A 479 -23.26 -16.39 11.85
C ALA A 479 -24.06 -15.47 12.77
N ASN A 480 -24.67 -16.09 13.78
CA ASN A 480 -25.45 -15.44 14.81
C ASN A 480 -24.60 -15.25 16.06
N ASN A 481 -24.52 -14.00 16.55
CA ASN A 481 -23.83 -13.65 17.78
C ASN A 481 -24.74 -12.89 18.77
N TYR A 482 -26.06 -12.96 18.63
CA TYR A 482 -27.03 -12.23 19.45
C TYR A 482 -28.01 -13.10 20.23
N GLU A 483 -28.05 -14.40 19.96
CA GLU A 483 -28.75 -15.40 20.74
C GLU A 483 -27.75 -16.25 21.51
N ASP A 484 -28.04 -16.49 22.79
CA ASP A 484 -27.26 -17.43 23.61
C ASP A 484 -27.56 -18.86 23.17
N VAL A 485 -26.55 -19.74 23.23
CA VAL A 485 -26.74 -21.15 22.91
C VAL A 485 -27.46 -21.84 24.08
N ASP A 486 -28.68 -22.32 23.83
CA ASP A 486 -29.52 -23.01 24.82
C ASP A 486 -30.33 -24.16 24.17
N GLU A 487 -31.35 -24.66 24.87
CA GLU A 487 -32.21 -25.74 24.36
C GLU A 487 -33.10 -25.30 23.18
N GLU A 488 -33.45 -24.01 23.10
CA GLU A 488 -34.26 -23.43 22.02
C GLU A 488 -33.38 -22.97 20.85
N HIS A 489 -32.14 -22.54 21.12
CA HIS A 489 -31.17 -22.03 20.15
C HIS A 489 -29.92 -22.93 20.11
N PRO A 490 -29.95 -24.06 19.37
CA PRO A 490 -28.81 -24.95 19.28
C PRO A 490 -27.63 -24.31 18.51
N ILE A 491 -26.42 -24.86 18.71
CA ILE A 491 -25.18 -24.39 18.03
C ILE A 491 -25.33 -24.29 16.50
N ILE A 492 -26.10 -25.21 15.90
CA ILE A 492 -26.43 -25.18 14.48
C ILE A 492 -27.94 -25.40 14.35
N GLU A 493 -28.61 -24.40 13.79
CA GLU A 493 -30.04 -24.46 13.46
C GLU A 493 -30.23 -24.38 11.94
N ARG A 494 -31.24 -25.10 11.43
CA ARG A 494 -31.64 -25.02 10.03
C ARG A 494 -32.84 -24.09 9.87
N LEU A 495 -32.65 -23.04 9.08
CA LEU A 495 -33.76 -22.20 8.62
C LEU A 495 -34.68 -23.03 7.70
N THR A 496 -35.93 -23.19 8.11
CA THR A 496 -36.87 -24.13 7.49
C THR A 496 -37.50 -23.59 6.21
N THR A 497 -37.62 -22.26 6.06
CA THR A 497 -38.24 -21.63 4.90
C THR A 497 -37.38 -20.50 4.32
N PRO A 498 -37.42 -20.27 2.99
CA PRO A 498 -36.78 -19.12 2.36
C PRO A 498 -37.27 -17.78 2.92
N GLU A 499 -38.54 -17.68 3.30
CA GLU A 499 -39.13 -16.45 3.85
C GLU A 499 -38.52 -16.09 5.20
N THR A 500 -38.35 -17.08 6.09
CA THR A 500 -37.65 -16.90 7.37
C THR A 500 -36.20 -16.49 7.14
N ALA A 501 -35.51 -17.14 6.21
CA ALA A 501 -34.14 -16.76 5.87
C ALA A 501 -34.07 -15.33 5.32
N LEU A 502 -34.93 -14.95 4.38
CA LEU A 502 -34.96 -13.58 3.85
C LEU A 502 -35.27 -12.54 4.94
N HIS A 503 -36.11 -12.88 5.91
CA HIS A 503 -36.40 -12.00 7.03
C HIS A 503 -35.16 -11.77 7.91
N ILE A 504 -34.51 -12.86 8.36
CA ILE A 504 -33.29 -12.80 9.17
C ILE A 504 -32.18 -12.01 8.46
N PHE A 505 -31.95 -12.28 7.18
CA PHE A 505 -30.91 -11.61 6.41
C PHE A 505 -31.20 -10.12 6.18
N ARG A 506 -32.48 -9.72 6.12
CA ARG A 506 -32.88 -8.30 6.00
C ARG A 506 -32.77 -7.56 7.32
N GLU A 507 -33.08 -8.22 8.42
CA GLU A 507 -32.89 -7.65 9.76
C GLU A 507 -31.41 -7.49 10.07
N GLY A 508 -30.59 -8.47 9.69
CA GLY A 508 -29.13 -8.40 9.85
C GLY A 508 -28.70 -8.23 11.29
N THR A 509 -29.47 -8.76 12.24
CA THR A 509 -29.25 -8.61 13.68
C THR A 509 -27.85 -9.13 14.06
N ALA A 510 -27.15 -8.37 14.89
CA ALA A 510 -25.84 -8.71 15.44
C ALA A 510 -25.63 -8.00 16.78
N MET A 511 -24.91 -8.63 17.71
CA MET A 511 -24.32 -7.92 18.85
C MET A 511 -23.03 -7.22 18.40
N SER A 512 -22.92 -5.93 18.73
CA SER A 512 -21.81 -5.03 18.34
C SER A 512 -20.72 -4.90 19.38
#